data_AF-A0A073IQC6-F1
#
_entry.id   AF-A0A073IQC6-F1
#
_cell.length_a   1.000
_cell.length_b   1.000
_cell.length_c   1.000
_cell.angle_alpha   90.00
_cell.angle_beta   90.00
_cell.angle_gamma   90.00
#
_symmetry.space_group_name_H-M   'P 1'
#
loop_
_entity.id
_entity.type
_entity.pdbx_description
1 polymer ?
#
loop_
_entity_poly.entity_id
_entity_poly.type
_entity_poly.pdbx_seq_one_letter_code
_entity_poly.pdbx_strand_id
1 'polypeptide(L)'
;MSATVDGAIAYLGARLDGELFTEETAARQEQALNSARDALSPYLSDMVQEASDAAIYEQALWLLGSFANLQASGVASHSLSGLSHSFDLKGRPAAVAPAAWRIIKNGVDGRGKRGKTAWLS
;
A
#
# COMPACT_ATOMS: atom_id res chain seq x y z
N MET A 1 3.02 -5.25 -17.24
CA MET A 1 2.88 -6.48 -16.42
C MET A 1 2.01 -6.11 -15.24
N SER A 2 1.10 -6.99 -14.82
CA SER A 2 0.30 -6.78 -13.60
C SER A 2 1.18 -7.04 -12.38
N ALA A 3 0.92 -6.37 -11.24
CA ALA A 3 1.55 -6.68 -9.95
C ALA A 3 1.60 -8.21 -9.70
N THR A 4 2.70 -8.75 -9.20
CA THR A 4 2.84 -10.21 -8.91
C THR A 4 3.42 -10.45 -7.52
N VAL A 5 3.34 -11.68 -7.01
CA VAL A 5 3.99 -12.07 -5.75
C VAL A 5 5.51 -11.87 -5.85
N ASP A 6 6.14 -12.36 -6.92
CA ASP A 6 7.59 -12.19 -7.14
C ASP A 6 7.97 -10.71 -7.25
N GLY A 7 7.14 -9.90 -7.92
CA GLY A 7 7.34 -8.45 -8.01
C GLY A 7 7.21 -7.76 -6.65
N ALA A 8 6.26 -8.19 -5.82
CA ALA A 8 6.11 -7.70 -4.45
C ALA A 8 7.30 -8.07 -3.57
N ILE A 9 7.79 -9.32 -3.65
CA ILE A 9 8.99 -9.79 -2.93
C ILE A 9 10.21 -8.98 -3.35
N ALA A 10 10.42 -8.76 -4.65
CA ALA A 10 11.53 -7.96 -5.14
C ALA A 10 11.45 -6.49 -4.68
N TYR A 11 10.26 -5.90 -4.70
CA TYR A 11 10.04 -4.51 -4.30
C TYR A 11 10.16 -4.31 -2.78
N LEU A 12 9.56 -5.20 -1.99
CA LEU A 12 9.48 -5.10 -0.54
C LEU A 12 10.72 -5.66 0.15
N GLY A 13 11.40 -6.66 -0.42
CA GLY A 13 12.60 -7.26 0.17
C GLY A 13 13.77 -6.29 0.35
N ALA A 14 13.75 -5.15 -0.34
CA ALA A 14 14.71 -4.06 -0.15
C ALA A 14 14.30 -3.06 0.97
N ARG A 15 13.14 -3.26 1.62
CA ARG A 15 12.57 -2.35 2.63
C ARG A 15 12.59 -2.96 4.02
N LEU A 16 12.79 -2.11 5.02
CA LEU A 16 12.83 -2.47 6.44
C LEU A 16 11.57 -3.21 6.93
N ASP A 17 10.39 -2.88 6.42
CA ASP A 17 9.13 -3.52 6.83
C ASP A 17 8.67 -4.63 5.85
N GLY A 18 9.47 -4.94 4.82
CA GLY A 18 9.09 -5.90 3.78
C GLY A 18 9.09 -7.35 4.24
N GLU A 19 9.79 -7.64 5.35
CA GLU A 19 9.91 -8.98 5.94
C GLU A 19 8.53 -9.60 6.25
N LEU A 20 7.58 -8.78 6.73
CA LEU A 20 6.19 -9.19 6.99
C LEU A 20 5.49 -9.77 5.75
N PHE A 21 5.80 -9.24 4.56
CA PHE A 21 5.25 -9.79 3.33
C PHE A 21 5.99 -11.06 2.92
N THR A 22 7.32 -11.07 3.01
CA THR A 22 8.16 -12.19 2.54
C THR A 22 8.06 -13.44 3.41
N GLU A 23 7.79 -13.29 4.71
CA GLU A 23 7.64 -14.41 5.66
C GLU A 23 6.24 -15.03 5.66
N GLU A 24 5.26 -14.37 5.04
CA GLU A 24 3.89 -14.88 4.93
C GLU A 24 3.77 -16.02 3.90
N THR A 25 2.72 -16.83 4.07
CA THR A 25 2.46 -17.93 3.14
C THR A 25 2.09 -17.40 1.75
N ALA A 26 2.46 -18.13 0.69
CA ALA A 26 2.15 -17.75 -0.70
C ALA A 26 0.65 -17.47 -0.91
N ALA A 27 -0.23 -18.29 -0.32
CA ALA A 27 -1.67 -18.08 -0.38
C ALA A 27 -2.11 -16.74 0.25
N ARG A 28 -1.51 -16.34 1.38
CA ARG A 28 -1.79 -15.05 2.02
C ARG A 28 -1.21 -13.88 1.25
N GLN A 29 -0.02 -14.02 0.68
CA GLN A 29 0.58 -13.02 -0.21
C GLN A 29 -0.32 -12.74 -1.42
N GLU A 30 -0.81 -13.80 -2.09
CA GLU A 30 -1.75 -13.67 -3.21
C GLU A 30 -3.07 -13.02 -2.80
N GLN A 31 -3.64 -13.46 -1.67
CA GLN A 31 -4.89 -12.88 -1.15
C GLN A 31 -4.72 -11.39 -0.81
N ALA A 32 -3.61 -11.01 -0.18
CA ALA A 32 -3.31 -9.62 0.14
C ALA A 32 -3.13 -8.77 -1.12
N LEU A 33 -2.46 -9.29 -2.15
CA LEU A 33 -2.31 -8.61 -3.44
C LEU A 33 -3.65 -8.43 -4.15
N ASN A 34 -4.50 -9.46 -4.19
CA ASN A 34 -5.82 -9.36 -4.80
C ASN A 34 -6.68 -8.31 -4.08
N SER A 35 -6.72 -8.38 -2.75
CA SER A 35 -7.44 -7.41 -1.91
C SER A 35 -6.90 -5.98 -2.10
N ALA A 36 -5.59 -5.83 -2.24
CA ALA A 36 -4.96 -4.54 -2.51
C ALA A 36 -5.33 -4.00 -3.89
N ARG A 37 -5.38 -4.84 -4.93
CA ARG A 37 -5.83 -4.44 -6.27
C ARG A 37 -7.26 -3.96 -6.24
N ASP A 38 -8.16 -4.69 -5.59
CA ASP A 38 -9.58 -4.32 -5.50
C ASP A 38 -9.75 -2.99 -4.75
N ALA A 39 -9.04 -2.81 -3.64
CA ALA A 39 -9.06 -1.58 -2.85
C ALA A 39 -8.54 -0.36 -3.63
N LEU A 40 -7.54 -0.55 -4.49
CA LEU A 40 -6.91 0.53 -5.24
C LEU A 40 -7.48 0.75 -6.64
N SER A 41 -8.20 -0.20 -7.21
CA SER A 41 -8.77 -0.15 -8.57
C SER A 41 -9.38 1.22 -8.95
N PRO A 42 -10.17 1.90 -8.09
CA PRO A 42 -10.74 3.22 -8.42
C PRO A 42 -9.72 4.35 -8.62
N TYR A 43 -8.47 4.17 -8.19
CA TYR A 43 -7.44 5.21 -8.16
C TYR A 43 -6.30 5.00 -9.16
N LEU A 44 -6.22 3.84 -9.81
CA LEU A 44 -5.07 3.43 -10.64
C LEU A 44 -5.23 3.71 -12.14
N SER A 45 -6.40 4.15 -12.61
CA SER A 45 -6.74 4.20 -14.05
C SER A 45 -5.80 5.04 -14.92
N ASP A 46 -5.19 6.09 -14.36
CA ASP A 46 -4.32 7.03 -15.09
C ASP A 46 -2.84 6.94 -14.67
N MET A 47 -2.47 5.87 -13.97
CA MET A 47 -1.13 5.71 -13.42
C MET A 47 -0.24 4.87 -14.34
N VAL A 48 1.05 5.22 -14.38
CA VAL A 48 2.06 4.39 -15.03
C VAL A 48 2.14 3.05 -14.28
N GLN A 49 2.31 1.96 -15.02
CA GLN A 49 2.21 0.60 -14.46
C GLN A 49 3.12 0.38 -13.24
N GLU A 50 4.35 0.90 -13.29
CA GLU A 50 5.31 0.77 -12.20
C GLU A 50 4.83 1.47 -10.92
N ALA A 51 4.17 2.62 -11.05
CA ALA A 51 3.58 3.33 -9.93
C ALA A 51 2.33 2.63 -9.39
N SER A 52 1.53 2.03 -10.28
CA SER A 52 0.39 1.22 -9.90
C SER A 52 0.82 -0.01 -9.11
N ASP A 53 1.82 -0.74 -9.59
CA ASP A 53 2.35 -1.95 -8.95
C ASP A 53 2.94 -1.61 -7.58
N ALA A 54 3.76 -0.55 -7.48
CA ALA A 54 4.31 -0.10 -6.21
C ALA A 54 3.21 0.29 -5.20
N ALA A 55 2.14 0.96 -5.64
CA ALA A 55 1.03 1.29 -4.76
C ALA A 55 0.29 0.02 -4.27
N ILE A 56 0.11 -0.97 -5.14
CA ILE A 56 -0.50 -2.26 -4.80
C ILE A 56 0.35 -3.01 -3.77
N TYR A 57 1.68 -3.03 -3.92
CA TYR A 57 2.58 -3.69 -2.98
C TYR A 57 2.55 -3.05 -1.59
N GLU A 58 2.56 -1.73 -1.51
CA GLU A 58 2.43 -0.98 -0.24
C GLU A 58 1.07 -1.23 0.43
N GLN A 59 0.00 -1.31 -0.36
CA GLN A 59 -1.33 -1.63 0.15
C GLN A 59 -1.40 -3.08 0.68
N ALA A 60 -0.79 -4.03 -0.03
CA ALA A 60 -0.78 -5.43 0.38
C ALA A 60 0.00 -5.64 1.68
N LEU A 61 1.16 -4.99 1.82
CA LEU A 61 1.93 -5.00 3.07
C LEU A 61 1.12 -4.43 4.25
N TRP A 62 0.45 -3.30 4.03
CA TRP A 62 -0.39 -2.66 5.06
C TRP A 62 -1.57 -3.53 5.49
N LEU A 63 -2.19 -4.25 4.54
CA LEU A 63 -3.25 -5.21 4.83
C LEU A 63 -2.72 -6.36 5.69
N LEU A 64 -1.57 -6.94 5.35
CA LEU A 64 -0.97 -8.02 6.16
C LEU A 64 -0.63 -7.56 7.58
N GLY A 65 -0.04 -6.37 7.75
CA GLY A 65 0.21 -5.81 9.08
C GLY A 65 -1.07 -5.50 9.86
N SER A 66 -2.14 -5.06 9.19
CA SER A 66 -3.45 -4.86 9.81
C SER A 66 -4.11 -6.19 10.20
N PHE A 67 -3.97 -7.22 9.37
CA PHE A 67 -4.47 -8.57 9.67
C PHE A 67 -3.70 -9.23 10.82
N ALA A 68 -2.37 -9.07 10.89
CA ALA A 68 -1.57 -9.56 12.00
C ALA A 68 -1.98 -8.90 13.32
N ASN A 69 -2.23 -7.59 13.31
CA ASN A 69 -2.73 -6.85 14.48
C ASN A 69 -4.15 -7.30 14.89
N LEU A 70 -5.06 -7.52 13.93
CA LEU A 70 -6.42 -8.02 14.20
C LEU A 70 -6.40 -9.48 14.70
N GLN A 71 -5.51 -10.32 14.17
CA GLN A 71 -5.35 -11.72 14.57
C GLN A 71 -4.77 -11.84 15.99
N ALA A 72 -3.80 -10.99 16.35
CA ALA A 72 -3.19 -10.96 17.68
C ALA A 72 -4.15 -10.46 18.77
N SER A 73 -5.19 -9.69 18.41
CA SER A 73 -6.12 -9.08 19.37
C SER A 73 -7.44 -9.85 19.54
N GLY A 74 -7.65 -10.96 18.83
CA GLY A 74 -8.76 -11.90 19.06
C GLY A 74 -10.19 -11.33 18.90
N VAL A 75 -10.33 -10.07 18.46
CA VAL A 75 -11.60 -9.32 18.38
C VAL A 75 -11.57 -8.40 17.16
N ALA A 76 -12.72 -8.27 16.49
CA ALA A 76 -12.99 -7.52 15.25
C ALA A 76 -12.77 -5.98 15.31
N SER A 77 -12.18 -5.46 16.38
CA SER A 77 -11.74 -4.07 16.51
C SER A 77 -10.86 -3.91 17.76
N HIS A 78 -9.68 -3.30 17.63
CA HIS A 78 -8.97 -2.79 18.81
C HIS A 78 -8.19 -1.51 18.50
N SER A 79 -8.24 -0.57 19.46
CA SER A 79 -7.46 0.68 19.45
C SER A 79 -6.02 0.39 19.90
N LEU A 80 -5.04 0.95 19.19
CA LEU A 80 -3.65 0.91 19.61
C LEU A 80 -3.45 1.64 20.94
N SER A 81 -2.78 0.98 21.88
CA SER A 81 -2.41 1.43 23.22
C SER A 81 -2.00 2.90 23.30
N GLY A 82 -2.83 3.75 23.91
CA GLY A 82 -2.48 5.08 24.44
C GLY A 82 -2.05 6.18 23.44
N LEU A 83 -1.68 5.82 22.21
CA LEU A 83 -1.40 6.74 21.12
C LEU A 83 -2.63 6.78 20.23
N SER A 84 -3.52 7.73 20.52
CA SER A 84 -4.57 8.12 19.59
C SER A 84 -3.92 8.72 18.35
N HIS A 85 -3.51 7.87 17.41
CA HIS A 85 -3.04 8.30 16.11
C HIS A 85 -4.27 8.74 15.32
N SER A 86 -4.65 9.99 15.51
CA SER A 86 -5.49 10.70 14.56
C SER A 86 -4.68 10.83 13.29
N PHE A 87 -4.73 9.83 12.41
CA PHE A 87 -4.15 9.96 11.08
C PHE A 87 -4.98 11.02 10.37
N ASP A 88 -4.44 12.23 10.23
CA ASP A 88 -5.03 13.26 9.38
C ASP A 88 -5.14 12.67 7.97
N LEU A 89 -6.37 12.34 7.60
CA LEU A 89 -6.63 11.66 6.34
C LEU A 89 -6.31 12.59 5.18
N LYS A 90 -6.30 13.93 5.30
CA LYS A 90 -6.05 14.89 4.19
C LYS A 90 -6.66 14.46 2.84
N GLY A 91 -7.87 13.87 2.87
CA GLY A 91 -8.56 13.33 1.70
C GLY A 91 -8.18 11.91 1.24
N ARG A 92 -7.43 11.15 2.05
CA ARG A 92 -7.10 9.74 1.87
C ARG A 92 -8.24 8.85 2.40
N PRO A 93 -8.69 7.85 1.64
CA PRO A 93 -9.60 6.84 2.17
C PRO A 93 -8.97 6.05 3.34
N ALA A 94 -9.74 5.78 4.39
CA ALA A 94 -9.25 5.03 5.55
C ALA A 94 -8.78 3.60 5.20
N ALA A 95 -9.34 3.01 4.14
CA ALA A 95 -8.99 1.70 3.64
C ALA A 95 -7.70 1.69 2.78
N VAL A 96 -7.07 2.85 2.53
CA VAL A 96 -5.87 2.96 1.71
C VAL A 96 -4.66 3.28 2.59
N ALA A 97 -3.59 2.49 2.39
CA ALA A 97 -2.33 2.63 3.08
C ALA A 97 -1.74 4.03 2.83
N PRO A 98 -1.15 4.67 3.86
CA PRO A 98 -0.51 5.98 3.70
C PRO A 98 0.53 6.02 2.59
N ALA A 99 1.36 4.97 2.49
CA ALA A 99 2.41 4.85 1.48
C ALA A 99 1.83 4.67 0.06
N ALA A 100 0.83 3.79 -0.10
CA ALA A 100 0.11 3.62 -1.36
C ALA A 100 -0.54 4.93 -1.82
N TRP A 101 -1.20 5.66 -0.91
CA TRP A 101 -1.82 6.94 -1.24
C TRP A 101 -0.81 8.01 -1.69
N ARG A 102 0.36 8.05 -1.04
CA ARG A 102 1.45 8.94 -1.47
C ARG A 102 1.88 8.63 -2.91
N ILE A 103 1.97 7.36 -3.29
CA ILE A 103 2.31 6.93 -4.66
C ILE A 103 1.16 7.26 -5.63
N ILE A 104 -0.09 7.12 -5.23
CA ILE A 104 -1.24 7.49 -6.06
C ILE A 104 -1.26 9.00 -6.34
N LYS A 105 -0.97 9.82 -5.34
CA LYS A 105 -1.00 11.29 -5.47
C LYS A 105 0.25 11.85 -6.13
N ASN A 106 1.41 11.29 -5.81
CA ASN A 106 2.71 11.86 -6.14
C ASN A 106 3.62 10.87 -6.87
N GLY A 107 3.20 9.67 -7.24
CA GLY A 107 4.04 8.70 -7.95
C GLY A 107 5.18 8.15 -7.08
N VAL A 108 5.94 7.20 -7.62
CA VAL A 108 7.04 6.53 -6.88
C VAL A 108 8.15 7.51 -6.51
N ASP A 109 8.43 8.50 -7.38
CA ASP A 109 9.52 9.47 -7.22
C ASP A 109 9.07 10.89 -6.82
N GLY A 110 7.78 11.11 -6.54
CA GLY A 110 7.22 12.48 -6.46
C GLY A 110 6.73 13.06 -7.80
N ARG A 111 6.68 12.25 -8.87
CA ARG A 111 6.23 12.60 -10.23
C ARG A 111 4.82 12.13 -10.64
N GLY A 112 3.96 11.79 -9.69
CA GLY A 112 2.59 11.34 -9.94
C GLY A 112 1.66 12.51 -10.23
N LYS A 113 0.86 12.34 -11.29
CA LYS A 113 -0.08 13.32 -11.87
C LYS A 113 0.54 14.68 -12.20
N ARG A 114 1.57 14.72 -13.06
CA ARG A 114 1.84 15.93 -13.85
C ARG A 114 2.66 15.67 -15.11
N GLY A 115 1.95 15.34 -16.19
CA GLY A 115 2.17 16.05 -17.44
C GLY A 115 1.78 17.52 -17.25
N LYS A 116 2.65 18.30 -16.60
CA LYS A 116 2.71 19.77 -16.65
C LYS A 116 3.98 20.20 -15.94
N THR A 117 5.04 20.33 -16.72
CA THR A 117 6.16 21.24 -16.50
C THR A 117 5.55 22.59 -16.12
N ALA A 118 5.59 22.92 -14.83
CA ALA A 118 5.23 24.24 -14.34
C ALA A 118 6.47 24.79 -13.65
N TRP A 119 7.21 25.58 -14.43
CA TRP A 119 8.00 26.74 -14.05
C TRP A 119 8.71 26.70 -12.71
N LEU A 120 10.03 26.55 -12.76
CA LEU A 120 10.93 27.21 -11.83
C LEU A 120 11.62 28.35 -12.58
N SER A 121 11.50 29.50 -11.93
CA SER A 121 11.99 30.85 -12.20
C SER A 121 13.35 31.00 -12.86
#